data_AF-A0A840GUL3-F1
#
_entry.id   AF-A0A840GUL3-F1
#
_cell.length_a   1.000
_cell.length_b   1.000
_cell.length_c   1.000
_cell.angle_alpha   90.00
_cell.angle_beta   90.00
_cell.angle_gamma   90.00
#
_symmetry.space_group_name_H-M   'P 1'
#
loop_
_entity.id
_entity.type
_entity.pdbx_description
1 polymer ?
#
loop_
_entity_poly.entity_id
_entity_poly.type
_entity_poly.pdbx_seq_one_letter_code
_entity_poly.pdbx_strand_id
1 'polypeptide(L)' 'MISKDLLGCATSRNKGTCDNRLNIRRDALEASVLGGLRTHLMDPELFKEFCDEFMPARPFGEPVADQWALCVA' A
#
# COMPACT_ATOMS: atom_id res chain seq x y z
N MET A 1 10.06 -14.33 -1.76
CA MET A 1 8.78 -14.83 -1.22
C MET A 1 9.03 -16.21 -0.63
N ILE A 2 8.46 -16.55 0.53
CA ILE A 2 8.62 -17.88 1.16
C ILE A 2 7.47 -18.80 0.75
N SER A 3 6.25 -18.29 0.79
CA SER A 3 5.02 -18.93 0.31
C SER A 3 4.07 -17.85 -0.22
N LYS A 4 2.91 -18.26 -0.75
CA LYS A 4 1.89 -17.34 -1.27
C LYS A 4 1.62 -16.15 -0.34
N ASP A 5 1.56 -16.42 0.97
CA ASP A 5 1.14 -15.44 1.97
C ASP A 5 2.27 -14.97 2.88
N LEU A 6 3.51 -15.45 2.71
CA LEU A 6 4.63 -15.15 3.61
C LEU A 6 5.85 -14.57 2.88
N LEU A 7 6.32 -13.44 3.38
CA LEU A 7 7.50 -12.72 2.92
C LEU A 7 8.65 -12.87 3.92
N GLY A 8 9.87 -12.82 3.41
CA GLY A 8 11.08 -12.85 4.22
C GLY A 8 12.28 -12.40 3.40
N CYS A 9 13.39 -12.15 4.08
CA CYS A 9 14.61 -11.60 3.45
C CYS A 9 15.15 -12.55 2.37
N ALA A 10 15.23 -12.07 1.13
CA ALA A 10 15.77 -12.84 0.01
C ALA A 10 17.25 -13.16 0.20
N THR A 11 18.05 -12.20 0.69
CA THR A 11 19.48 -12.40 0.92
C THR A 11 19.77 -13.43 2.00
N SER A 12 18.98 -13.43 3.10
CA SER A 12 19.10 -14.44 4.16
C SER A 12 18.80 -15.84 3.65
N ARG A 13 17.74 -15.99 2.82
CA ARG A 13 17.30 -17.31 2.36
C ARG A 13 18.08 -17.87 1.18
N ASN A 14 18.45 -17.02 0.21
CA ASN A 14 19.06 -17.48 -1.03
C ASN A 14 20.59 -17.53 -0.93
N LYS A 15 21.19 -16.57 -0.22
CA LYS A 15 22.65 -16.40 -0.16
C LYS A 15 23.22 -16.72 1.23
N GLY A 16 22.40 -16.65 2.28
CA GLY A 16 22.85 -16.88 3.66
C GLY A 16 23.69 -15.73 4.25
N THR A 17 23.80 -14.60 3.56
CA THR A 17 24.68 -13.47 3.96
C THR A 17 23.95 -12.35 4.70
N CYS A 18 22.72 -12.58 5.14
CA CYS A 18 21.95 -11.64 5.95
C CYS A 18 21.32 -12.38 7.13
N ASP A 19 21.45 -11.82 8.33
CA ASP A 19 20.96 -12.42 9.57
C ASP A 19 19.46 -12.19 9.83
N ASN A 20 18.79 -11.42 8.96
CA ASN A 20 17.37 -11.21 9.07
C ASN A 20 16.57 -12.48 8.68
N ARG A 21 16.25 -13.29 9.70
CA ARG A 21 15.44 -14.50 9.58
C ARG A 21 13.96 -14.28 9.86
N LEU A 22 13.54 -13.03 10.07
CA LEU A 22 12.15 -12.70 10.30
C LEU A 22 11.32 -12.96 9.05
N ASN A 23 10.05 -13.29 9.29
CA ASN A 23 9.05 -13.47 8.26
C ASN A 23 7.83 -12.61 8.62
N ILE A 24 7.12 -12.16 7.60
CA ILE A 24 5.93 -11.33 7.75
C ILE A 24 4.87 -11.83 6.78
N ARG A 25 3.61 -11.82 7.24
CA ARG A 25 2.49 -12.11 6.35
C ARG A 25 2.32 -10.99 5.32
N ARG A 26 1.99 -11.36 4.09
CA ARG A 26 1.85 -10.44 2.97
C ARG A 26 0.76 -9.42 3.21
N ASP A 27 -0.40 -9.86 3.67
CA ASP A 27 -1.54 -8.99 3.99
C ASP A 27 -1.21 -8.01 5.12
N ALA A 28 -0.55 -8.48 6.18
CA ALA A 28 -0.14 -7.61 7.29
C ALA A 28 0.88 -6.55 6.83
N LEU A 29 1.82 -6.93 5.97
CA LEU A 29 2.78 -5.97 5.41
C LEU A 29 2.07 -4.94 4.52
N GLU A 30 1.20 -5.38 3.62
CA GLU A 30 0.45 -4.50 2.72
C GLU A 30 -0.41 -3.50 3.50
N ALA A 31 -1.16 -3.96 4.50
CA ALA A 31 -1.97 -3.09 5.36
C ALA A 31 -1.10 -2.06 6.12
N SER A 32 0.06 -2.48 6.61
CA SER A 32 0.98 -1.58 7.32
C SER A 32 1.57 -0.51 6.39
N VAL A 33 1.94 -0.90 5.17
CA VAL A 33 2.48 0.04 4.16
C VAL A 33 1.41 1.04 3.72
N LEU A 34 0.22 0.57 3.36
CA LEU A 34 -0.89 1.45 2.94
C LEU A 34 -1.32 2.39 4.08
N GLY A 35 -1.39 1.88 5.31
CA GLY A 35 -1.66 2.70 6.49
C GLY A 35 -0.60 3.77 6.75
N GLY A 36 0.69 3.42 6.57
CA GLY A 36 1.80 4.36 6.69
C GLY A 36 1.79 5.45 5.62
N LEU A 37 1.52 5.08 4.36
CA LEU A 37 1.41 6.03 3.25
C LEU A 37 0.28 7.04 3.51
N ARG A 38 -0.90 6.55 3.91
CA ARG A 38 -2.05 7.38 4.28
C ARG A 38 -1.73 8.40 5.36
N THR A 39 -1.01 7.98 6.40
CA THR A 39 -0.87 8.78 7.64
C THR A 39 0.32 9.72 7.63
N HIS A 40 1.36 9.40 6.85
CA HIS A 40 2.63 10.12 6.92
C HIS A 40 3.07 10.74 5.59
N LEU A 41 2.53 10.28 4.46
CA LEU A 41 3.02 10.65 3.13
C LEU A 41 1.94 11.19 2.20
N MET A 42 0.67 11.19 2.63
CA MET A 42 -0.44 11.79 1.89
C MET A 42 -0.95 13.02 2.63
N ASP A 43 -0.74 14.19 2.03
CA ASP A 43 -1.52 15.38 2.37
C ASP A 43 -2.89 15.25 1.68
N PRO A 44 -4.01 15.22 2.43
CA PRO A 44 -5.34 15.03 1.87
C PRO A 44 -5.71 16.05 0.79
N GLU A 45 -5.25 17.30 0.90
CA GLU A 45 -5.61 18.36 -0.04
C GLU A 45 -4.85 18.22 -1.35
N LEU A 46 -3.54 17.94 -1.29
CA LEU A 46 -2.72 17.72 -2.48
C LEU A 46 -3.07 16.40 -3.19
N PHE A 47 -3.42 15.37 -2.43
CA PHE A 47 -3.83 14.10 -3.00
C PHE A 47 -5.19 14.20 -3.71
N LYS A 48 -6.11 15.02 -3.17
CA LYS A 48 -7.39 15.32 -3.84
C LYS A 48 -7.16 15.98 -5.20
N GLU A 49 -6.31 17.01 -5.27
CA GLU A 49 -5.96 17.68 -6.52
C GLU A 49 -5.37 16.70 -7.55
N PHE A 50 -4.47 15.82 -7.10
CA PHE A 50 -3.92 14.76 -7.94
C PHE A 50 -5.00 13.81 -8.48
N CYS A 51 -5.94 13.36 -7.64
CA CYS A 51 -7.03 12.49 -8.08
C CYS A 51 -7.97 13.17 -9.08
N ASP A 52 -8.29 14.45 -8.86
CA ASP A 52 -9.17 15.22 -9.75
C ASP A 52 -8.54 15.38 -11.15
N GLU A 53 -7.20 15.51 -11.24
CA GLU A 53 -6.47 15.66 -12.49
C GLU A 53 -6.18 14.31 -13.19
N PHE A 54 -5.70 13.31 -12.45
CA PHE A 54 -5.14 12.08 -13.03
C PHE A 54 -6.06 10.85 -12.94
N MET A 55 -7.17 10.92 -12.20
CA MET A 55 -8.20 9.88 -12.17
C MET A 55 -9.54 10.41 -12.69
N PRO A 56 -9.62 10.80 -13.98
CA PRO A 56 -10.87 11.28 -14.56
C PRO A 56 -11.98 10.24 -14.40
N ALA A 57 -13.19 10.76 -14.14
CA ALA A 57 -14.38 10.02 -13.72
C ALA A 57 -14.46 8.61 -14.32
N ARG A 58 -14.48 7.60 -13.43
CA ARG A 58 -14.80 6.22 -13.81
C ARG A 58 -16.18 6.21 -14.49
N PRO A 59 -16.45 5.25 -15.40
CA PRO A 59 -17.70 5.19 -16.17
C PRO A 59 -18.99 5.06 -15.33
N PHE A 60 -18.87 4.85 -14.02
CA PHE A 60 -19.96 5.01 -13.05
C PHE A 60 -19.77 6.35 -12.34
N GLY A 61 -20.53 7.37 -12.75
CA GLY A 61 -20.42 8.76 -12.31
C GLY A 61 -20.78 9.02 -10.84
N GLU A 62 -20.06 8.40 -9.91
CA GLU A 62 -20.08 8.76 -8.50
C GLU A 62 -19.05 9.87 -8.23
N PRO A 63 -19.42 10.94 -7.51
CA PRO A 63 -18.50 12.02 -7.19
C PRO A 63 -17.38 11.53 -6.25
N VAL A 64 -16.13 11.77 -6.63
CA VAL A 64 -14.90 11.42 -5.89
C VAL A 64 -14.90 11.96 -4.45
N ALA A 65 -15.70 12.99 -4.17
CA ALA A 65 -15.84 13.59 -2.83
C ALA A 65 -16.40 12.63 -1.76
N ASP A 66 -17.28 11.69 -2.14
CA ASP A 66 -17.87 10.73 -1.19
C ASP A 66 -17.00 9.46 -1.01
N GLN A 67 -15.88 9.37 -1.73
CA GLN A 67 -15.06 8.16 -1.85
C GLN A 67 -13.74 8.21 -1.06
N TRP A 68 -13.54 9.25 -0.23
CA TRP A 68 -12.42 9.32 0.72
C TRP A 68 -12.27 8.04 1.54
N ALA A 69 -13.38 7.39 1.91
CA ALA A 69 -13.36 6.15 2.67
C ALA A 69 -12.86 4.91 1.90
N LEU A 70 -12.86 4.91 0.56
CA LEU A 70 -12.51 3.74 -0.27
C LEU A 70 -11.08 3.77 -0.82
N CYS A 71 -10.47 4.94 -1.00
CA CYS A 71 -9.06 5.06 -1.38
C CYS A 71 -8.10 4.93 -0.19
N VAL A 72 -8.65 4.96 1.02
CA VAL A 72 -7.91 5.18 2.27
C VAL A 72 -8.16 4.04 3.28
N ALA A 73 -9.17 3.18 3.08
CA ALA A 73 -9.41 1.96 3.84
C ALA A 73 -8.87 0.72 3.11
#